data_AF-K9YJL3-F1
#
_entry.id   AF-K9YJL3-F1
#
_cell.length_a   1.000
_cell.length_b   1.000
_cell.length_c   1.000
_cell.angle_alpha   90.00
_cell.angle_beta   90.00
_cell.angle_gamma   90.00
#
_symmetry.space_group_name_H-M   'P 1'
#
loop_
_entity.id
_entity.type
_entity.pdbx_description
1 polymer ?
#
loop_
_entity_poly.entity_id
_entity_poly.type
_entity_poly.pdbx_seq_one_letter_code
_entity_poly.pdbx_strand_id
1 'polypeptide(L)'
;MITVVMGSFGVGKTHWIQQQLKESQDNNFYYYSPKTNTFPLDGAFLQSIHQDLSIVDVQSPQDLIELSQKNHIYLEVPEYVDYAPIKDLFEKLNAQVIAIVSPTENQDKWKSLVNKIIINQTITIKPHLQNFSDLQIHRANLTKEVLDFSSLETFWQELTLGAYGDILRAKGIFNIMDGQCIYGEYLQNSYSPDFYPLNLPLSLEGRPTHFSGLEIIGFNLDKKAMADTLGDFCLDDSAVYFYQQQVKQSLTSNTA
;
A
#
# COMPACT_ATOMS: atom_id res chain seq x y z
N MET A 1 21.17 2.07 9.65
CA MET A 1 21.19 0.80 8.89
C MET A 1 20.18 0.87 7.75
N ILE A 2 20.45 0.25 6.60
CA ILE A 2 19.50 0.17 5.49
C ILE A 2 19.15 -1.30 5.23
N THR A 3 17.86 -1.61 5.23
CA THR A 3 17.33 -2.93 4.84
C THR A 3 16.55 -2.78 3.55
N VAL A 4 17.06 -3.36 2.47
CA VAL A 4 16.39 -3.40 1.17
C VAL A 4 15.51 -4.64 1.09
N VAL A 5 14.23 -4.46 0.77
CA VAL A 5 13.24 -5.52 0.70
C VAL A 5 12.75 -5.66 -0.74
N MET A 6 13.07 -6.78 -1.35
CA MET A 6 12.74 -7.13 -2.73
C MET A 6 11.81 -8.34 -2.78
N GLY A 7 11.23 -8.59 -3.94
CA GLY A 7 10.37 -9.75 -4.16
C GLY A 7 9.22 -9.44 -5.12
N SER A 8 8.61 -10.50 -5.63
CA SER A 8 7.53 -10.43 -6.60
C SER A 8 6.25 -9.78 -6.03
N PHE A 9 5.25 -9.52 -6.87
CA PHE A 9 3.95 -8.99 -6.45
C PHE A 9 3.29 -9.94 -5.48
N GLY A 10 2.72 -9.40 -4.40
CA GLY A 10 1.93 -10.20 -3.46
C GLY A 10 2.72 -11.13 -2.54
N VAL A 11 4.06 -11.12 -2.56
CA VAL A 11 4.88 -11.93 -1.62
C VAL A 11 4.85 -11.43 -0.17
N GLY A 12 4.16 -10.32 0.09
CA GLY A 12 4.00 -9.76 1.44
C GLY A 12 5.14 -8.86 1.90
N LYS A 13 5.81 -8.14 0.98
CA LYS A 13 6.90 -7.20 1.35
C LYS A 13 6.50 -6.18 2.41
N THR A 14 5.45 -5.41 2.15
CA THR A 14 4.91 -4.42 3.08
C THR A 14 4.52 -5.04 4.43
N HIS A 15 3.87 -6.21 4.43
CA HIS A 15 3.51 -6.93 5.66
C HIS A 15 4.72 -7.44 6.45
N TRP A 16 5.77 -7.87 5.76
CA TRP A 16 7.00 -8.26 6.43
C TRP A 16 7.64 -7.05 7.11
N ILE A 17 7.71 -5.89 6.43
CA ILE A 17 8.21 -4.64 7.03
C ILE A 17 7.35 -4.26 8.25
N GLN A 18 6.02 -4.30 8.11
CA GLN A 18 5.08 -4.06 9.22
C GLN A 18 5.39 -4.97 10.42
N GLN A 19 5.64 -6.26 10.19
CA GLN A 19 5.99 -7.20 11.26
C GLN A 19 7.31 -6.79 11.94
N GLN A 20 8.34 -6.42 11.17
CA GLN A 20 9.61 -6.00 11.75
C GLN A 20 9.49 -4.72 12.57
N LEU A 21 8.68 -3.75 12.11
CA LEU A 21 8.40 -2.52 12.85
C LEU A 21 7.72 -2.82 14.19
N LYS A 22 6.75 -3.75 14.21
CA LYS A 22 6.03 -4.16 15.44
C LYS A 22 6.91 -4.91 16.44
N GLU A 23 7.88 -5.69 15.97
CA GLU A 23 8.75 -6.51 16.82
C GLU A 23 9.95 -5.72 17.38
N SER A 24 10.23 -4.54 16.84
CA SER A 24 11.34 -3.70 17.28
C SER A 24 11.04 -2.93 18.58
N GLN A 25 12.10 -2.66 19.34
CA GLN A 25 12.08 -1.72 20.47
C GLN A 25 12.63 -0.33 20.09
N ASP A 26 13.13 -0.17 18.86
CA ASP A 26 13.54 1.12 18.29
C ASP A 26 12.31 1.86 17.73
N ASN A 27 12.36 3.19 17.73
CA ASN A 27 11.30 4.05 17.20
C ASN A 27 11.78 4.89 16.00
N ASN A 28 13.08 4.88 15.69
CA ASN A 28 13.67 5.74 14.64
C ASN A 28 13.68 5.04 13.29
N PHE A 29 12.48 4.82 12.75
CA PHE A 29 12.28 4.16 11.47
C PHE A 29 11.94 5.11 10.35
N TYR A 30 12.52 4.82 9.19
CA TYR A 30 12.23 5.51 7.95
C TYR A 30 11.82 4.50 6.89
N TYR A 31 10.84 4.88 6.08
CA TYR A 31 10.39 4.10 4.93
C TYR A 31 10.69 4.85 3.64
N TYR A 32 11.26 4.14 2.68
CA TYR A 32 11.48 4.63 1.33
C TYR A 32 11.04 3.58 0.32
N SER A 33 10.34 4.03 -0.73
CA SER A 33 9.99 3.19 -1.86
C SER A 33 10.25 3.99 -3.14
N PRO A 34 11.17 3.54 -4.01
CA PRO A 34 11.49 4.26 -5.24
C PRO A 34 10.27 4.41 -6.16
N LYS A 35 10.11 5.59 -6.78
CA LYS A 35 9.05 5.90 -7.77
C LYS A 35 7.61 5.80 -7.23
N THR A 36 7.41 5.94 -5.92
CA THR A 36 6.08 5.96 -5.28
C THR A 36 5.80 7.25 -4.51
N ASN A 37 6.68 8.25 -4.57
CA ASN A 37 6.54 9.52 -3.84
C ASN A 37 5.22 10.27 -4.13
N THR A 38 4.71 10.20 -5.37
CA THR A 38 3.42 10.80 -5.72
C THR A 38 2.20 9.95 -5.33
N PHE A 39 2.42 8.73 -4.83
CA PHE A 39 1.38 7.78 -4.45
C PHE A 39 1.87 6.84 -3.33
N PRO A 40 2.05 7.35 -2.10
CA PRO A 40 2.74 6.65 -1.02
C PRO A 40 1.86 5.63 -0.28
N LEU A 41 1.12 4.78 -1.01
CA LEU A 41 0.10 3.90 -0.42
C LEU A 41 0.69 2.96 0.65
N ASP A 42 1.76 2.24 0.33
CA ASP A 42 2.37 1.29 1.25
C ASP A 42 2.99 2.00 2.47
N GLY A 43 3.60 3.17 2.24
CA GLY A 43 4.12 4.02 3.32
C GLY A 43 3.02 4.54 4.23
N ALA A 44 1.91 5.02 3.68
CA ALA A 44 0.76 5.51 4.44
C ALA A 44 0.10 4.39 5.26
N PHE A 45 -0.03 3.19 4.69
CA PHE A 45 -0.47 2.01 5.42
C PHE A 45 0.47 1.70 6.60
N LEU A 46 1.78 1.65 6.37
CA LEU A 46 2.75 1.40 7.44
C LEU A 46 2.71 2.49 8.53
N GLN A 47 2.62 3.76 8.14
CA GLN A 47 2.55 4.89 9.07
C GLN A 47 1.26 4.87 9.91
N SER A 48 0.14 4.39 9.34
CA SER A 48 -1.10 4.20 10.10
C SER A 48 -0.97 3.16 11.21
N ILE A 49 0.00 2.25 11.10
CA ILE A 49 0.26 1.17 12.08
C ILE A 49 1.38 1.58 13.04
N HIS A 50 2.37 2.32 12.55
CA HIS A 50 3.53 2.80 13.30
C HIS A 50 3.66 4.31 13.10
N GLN A 51 3.01 5.10 13.95
CA GLN A 51 2.84 6.55 13.76
C GLN A 51 4.16 7.35 13.71
N ASP A 52 5.22 6.84 14.36
CA ASP A 52 6.56 7.46 14.33
C ASP A 52 7.36 7.16 13.04
N LEU A 53 6.82 6.31 12.15
CA LEU A 53 7.46 6.00 10.88
C LEU A 53 7.48 7.23 9.97
N SER A 54 8.67 7.63 9.54
CA SER A 54 8.83 8.73 8.59
C SER A 54 8.98 8.22 7.16
N ILE A 55 8.05 8.60 6.28
CA ILE A 55 8.16 8.35 4.85
C ILE A 55 9.07 9.42 4.25
N VAL A 56 10.16 9.01 3.60
CA VAL A 56 11.11 9.94 2.97
C VAL A 56 11.05 9.85 1.47
N ASP A 57 11.22 11.00 0.81
CA ASP A 57 11.48 11.09 -0.61
C ASP A 57 12.93 11.53 -0.81
N VAL A 58 13.75 10.58 -1.24
CA VAL A 58 15.19 10.80 -1.35
C VAL A 58 15.57 11.06 -2.80
N GLN A 59 16.23 12.20 -3.04
CA GLN A 59 16.64 12.62 -4.37
C GLN A 59 18.00 12.05 -4.78
N SER A 60 18.83 11.65 -3.81
CA SER A 60 20.14 11.08 -4.07
C SER A 60 20.50 9.89 -3.16
N PRO A 61 21.29 8.93 -3.64
CA PRO A 61 21.90 7.90 -2.81
C PRO A 61 22.55 8.40 -1.51
N GLN A 62 23.15 9.60 -1.56
CA GLN A 62 23.87 10.18 -0.44
C GLN A 62 22.94 10.51 0.73
N ASP A 63 21.73 10.99 0.45
CA ASP A 63 20.78 11.33 1.50
C ASP A 63 20.34 10.06 2.27
N LEU A 64 20.20 8.92 1.58
CA LEU A 64 19.94 7.63 2.23
C LEU A 64 21.10 7.22 3.15
N ILE A 65 22.35 7.41 2.70
CA ILE A 65 23.54 7.08 3.50
C ILE A 65 23.53 7.92 4.78
N GLU A 66 23.39 9.24 4.65
CA GLU A 66 23.41 10.18 5.78
C GLU A 66 22.28 9.89 6.76
N LEU A 67 21.06 9.68 6.25
CA LEU A 67 19.91 9.33 7.06
C LEU A 67 20.12 8.00 7.80
N SER A 68 20.77 7.02 7.17
CA SER A 68 20.99 5.71 7.77
C SER A 68 22.05 5.66 8.87
N GLN A 69 22.83 6.74 9.06
CA GLN A 69 23.87 6.79 10.11
C GLN A 69 23.28 6.74 11.52
N LYS A 70 22.06 7.26 11.70
CA LYS A 70 21.38 7.34 13.00
C LYS A 70 20.03 6.63 13.04
N ASN A 71 19.57 6.14 11.90
CA ASN A 71 18.22 5.60 11.75
C ASN A 71 18.24 4.26 11.02
N HIS A 72 17.17 3.49 11.18
CA HIS A 72 16.92 2.30 10.38
C HIS A 72 15.96 2.64 9.24
N ILE A 73 16.42 2.45 8.01
CA ILE A 73 15.64 2.66 6.80
C ILE A 73 15.20 1.32 6.22
N TYR A 74 13.90 1.13 6.03
CA TYR A 74 13.34 0.09 5.16
C TYR A 74 13.15 0.65 3.76
N LEU A 75 13.85 0.05 2.80
CA LEU A 75 13.74 0.37 1.38
C LEU A 75 12.95 -0.74 0.69
N GLU A 76 11.66 -0.51 0.42
CA GLU A 76 10.84 -1.47 -0.32
C GLU A 76 10.95 -1.23 -1.82
N VAL A 77 11.45 -2.22 -2.56
CA VAL A 77 11.59 -2.13 -4.02
C VAL A 77 10.35 -2.74 -4.69
N PRO A 78 9.54 -1.95 -5.43
CA PRO A 78 8.44 -2.49 -6.20
C PRO A 78 8.93 -3.36 -7.38
N GLU A 79 8.19 -4.41 -7.75
CA GLU A 79 8.63 -5.34 -8.80
C GLU A 79 8.75 -4.70 -10.18
N TYR A 80 7.96 -3.66 -10.46
CA TYR A 80 8.03 -2.92 -11.73
C TYR A 80 9.23 -1.96 -11.83
N VAL A 81 10.06 -1.85 -10.78
CA VAL A 81 11.31 -1.08 -10.83
C VAL A 81 12.43 -1.98 -11.33
N ASP A 82 13.08 -1.57 -12.42
CA ASP A 82 14.26 -2.27 -12.92
C ASP A 82 15.36 -2.30 -11.85
N TYR A 83 15.81 -3.52 -11.53
CA TYR A 83 16.81 -3.78 -10.51
C TYR A 83 18.24 -3.50 -10.97
N ALA A 84 18.52 -3.56 -12.28
CA ALA A 84 19.88 -3.42 -12.78
C ALA A 84 20.50 -2.04 -12.43
N PRO A 85 19.80 -0.91 -12.58
CA PRO A 85 20.33 0.41 -12.21
C PRO A 85 20.51 0.64 -10.69
N ILE A 86 19.84 -0.14 -9.84
CA ILE A 86 19.85 0.03 -8.38
C ILE A 86 20.76 -0.96 -7.65
N LYS A 87 21.34 -1.94 -8.36
CA LYS A 87 22.26 -2.91 -7.76
C LYS A 87 23.52 -2.24 -7.20
N ASP A 88 24.17 -1.40 -8.02
CA ASP A 88 25.37 -0.65 -7.62
C ASP A 88 25.08 0.33 -6.48
N LEU A 89 23.83 0.81 -6.38
CA LEU A 89 23.37 1.62 -5.27
C LEU A 89 23.39 0.80 -3.97
N PHE A 90 22.81 -0.40 -3.96
CA PHE A 90 22.74 -1.21 -2.74
C PHE A 90 24.12 -1.61 -2.20
N GLU A 91 25.08 -1.88 -3.09
CA GLU A 91 26.47 -2.14 -2.70
C GLU A 91 27.11 -0.92 -2.03
N LYS A 92 26.92 0.29 -2.60
CA LYS A 92 27.41 1.55 -2.02
C LYS A 92 26.76 1.89 -0.68
N LEU A 93 25.50 1.50 -0.50
CA LEU A 93 24.74 1.74 0.72
C LEU A 93 25.12 0.81 1.89
N ASN A 94 25.98 -0.21 1.65
CA ASN A 94 26.26 -1.29 2.60
C ASN A 94 24.94 -1.88 3.18
N ALA A 95 23.93 -2.01 2.31
CA ALA A 95 22.59 -2.37 2.72
C ALA A 95 22.46 -3.88 2.95
N GLN A 96 21.60 -4.27 3.90
CA GLN A 96 21.13 -5.64 4.00
C GLN A 96 20.02 -5.86 2.98
N VAL A 97 20.30 -6.62 1.93
CA VAL A 97 19.35 -6.92 0.86
C VAL A 97 18.65 -8.25 1.16
N ILE A 98 17.32 -8.21 1.18
CA ILE A 98 16.45 -9.35 1.47
C ILE A 98 15.49 -9.55 0.30
N ALA A 99 15.35 -10.79 -0.18
CA ALA A 99 14.25 -11.18 -1.06
C ALA A 99 13.19 -11.92 -0.26
N ILE A 100 11.94 -11.48 -0.39
CA ILE A 100 10.77 -12.24 0.06
C ILE A 100 10.21 -12.97 -1.15
N VAL A 101 10.09 -14.28 -1.05
CA VAL A 101 9.75 -15.15 -2.18
C VAL A 101 8.62 -16.10 -1.84
N SER A 102 7.86 -16.48 -2.85
CA SER A 102 6.89 -17.56 -2.71
C SER A 102 7.59 -18.93 -2.69
N PRO A 103 7.08 -19.96 -1.98
CA PRO A 103 7.64 -21.31 -2.00
C PRO A 103 7.72 -21.93 -3.40
N THR A 104 6.85 -21.49 -4.31
CA THR A 104 6.76 -21.96 -5.70
C THR A 104 7.67 -21.19 -6.66
N GLU A 105 8.30 -20.09 -6.21
CA GLU A 105 9.16 -19.26 -7.04
C GLU A 105 10.57 -19.86 -7.17
N ASN A 106 11.20 -19.71 -8.34
CA ASN A 106 12.58 -20.12 -8.54
C ASN A 106 13.54 -19.21 -7.75
N GLN A 107 14.02 -19.71 -6.62
CA GLN A 107 14.92 -18.99 -5.71
C GLN A 107 16.29 -18.65 -6.34
N ASP A 108 16.72 -19.37 -7.38
CA ASP A 108 18.01 -19.11 -8.04
C ASP A 108 18.06 -17.72 -8.68
N LYS A 109 16.90 -17.15 -9.05
CA LYS A 109 16.75 -15.75 -9.51
C LYS A 109 17.29 -14.75 -8.48
N TRP A 110 17.18 -15.07 -7.19
CA TRP A 110 17.47 -14.14 -6.09
C TRP A 110 18.84 -14.36 -5.45
N LYS A 111 19.39 -15.59 -5.50
CA LYS A 111 20.62 -15.97 -4.79
C LYS A 111 21.83 -15.08 -5.07
N SER A 112 21.94 -14.56 -6.30
CA SER A 112 23.05 -13.69 -6.71
C SER A 112 22.80 -12.20 -6.43
N LEU A 113 21.60 -11.84 -5.96
CA LEU A 113 21.16 -10.46 -5.79
C LEU A 113 20.98 -10.07 -4.32
N VAL A 114 20.79 -11.02 -3.40
CA VAL A 114 20.39 -10.73 -2.02
C VAL A 114 21.27 -11.42 -0.99
N ASN A 115 21.37 -10.84 0.20
CA ASN A 115 22.06 -11.44 1.34
C ASN A 115 21.22 -12.52 2.03
N LYS A 116 19.89 -12.41 1.98
CA LYS A 116 18.96 -13.32 2.64
C LYS A 116 17.71 -13.54 1.80
N ILE A 117 17.26 -14.79 1.73
CA ILE A 117 15.95 -15.16 1.16
C ILE A 117 15.01 -15.51 2.32
N ILE A 118 13.81 -14.95 2.30
CA ILE A 118 12.73 -15.25 3.24
C ILE A 118 11.60 -15.89 2.44
N ILE A 119 11.31 -17.16 2.74
CA ILE A 119 10.16 -17.86 2.15
C ILE A 119 8.92 -17.42 2.91
N ASN A 120 7.92 -16.94 2.19
CA ASN A 120 6.66 -16.46 2.77
C ASN A 120 5.46 -17.22 2.14
N GLN A 121 4.32 -16.54 1.98
CA GLN A 121 3.09 -17.13 1.47
C GLN A 121 3.18 -17.68 0.04
N THR A 122 2.41 -18.74 -0.21
CA THR A 122 2.20 -19.28 -1.56
C THR A 122 1.37 -18.32 -2.38
N ILE A 123 1.86 -17.96 -3.56
CA ILE A 123 1.14 -17.12 -4.52
C ILE A 123 0.76 -17.98 -5.71
N THR A 124 -0.53 -18.01 -6.00
CA THR A 124 -1.09 -18.73 -7.15
C THR A 124 -1.67 -17.72 -8.13
N ILE A 125 -0.83 -17.27 -9.06
CA ILE A 125 -1.22 -16.39 -10.17
C ILE A 125 -1.69 -17.25 -11.34
N LYS A 126 -2.86 -16.93 -11.92
CA LYS A 126 -3.35 -17.63 -13.12
C LYS A 126 -2.31 -17.56 -14.24
N PRO A 127 -2.08 -18.65 -15.02
CA PRO A 127 -1.01 -18.71 -16.02
C PRO A 127 -1.00 -17.55 -17.03
N HIS A 128 -2.16 -17.06 -17.46
CA HIS A 128 -2.28 -15.94 -18.41
C HIS A 128 -1.87 -14.59 -17.80
N LEU A 129 -1.75 -14.48 -16.48
CA LEU A 129 -1.34 -13.27 -15.74
C LEU A 129 0.12 -13.33 -15.29
N GLN A 130 0.88 -14.34 -15.70
CA GLN A 130 2.30 -14.49 -15.35
C GLN A 130 3.24 -13.72 -16.29
N ASN A 131 2.75 -13.25 -17.44
CA ASN A 131 3.52 -12.39 -18.32
C ASN A 131 3.32 -10.92 -17.93
N PHE A 132 4.33 -10.32 -17.30
CA PHE A 132 4.26 -8.94 -16.83
C PHE A 132 4.54 -7.89 -17.93
N SER A 133 4.77 -8.29 -19.19
CA SER A 133 5.06 -7.33 -20.28
C SER A 133 3.94 -6.34 -20.53
N ASP A 134 2.69 -6.75 -20.34
CA ASP A 134 1.49 -5.95 -20.61
C ASP A 134 0.79 -5.50 -19.32
N LEU A 135 1.50 -5.59 -18.19
CA LEU A 135 0.95 -5.26 -16.89
C LEU A 135 0.64 -3.77 -16.78
N GLN A 136 -0.60 -3.45 -16.42
CA GLN A 136 -1.07 -2.08 -16.26
C GLN A 136 -1.15 -1.73 -14.78
N ILE A 137 -0.63 -0.55 -14.43
CA ILE A 137 -0.82 0.06 -13.12
C ILE A 137 -1.83 1.20 -13.29
N HIS A 138 -2.87 1.20 -12.48
CA HIS A 138 -3.81 2.29 -12.35
C HIS A 138 -3.78 2.80 -10.91
N ARG A 139 -3.70 4.13 -10.75
CA ARG A 139 -3.69 4.81 -9.46
C ARG A 139 -4.76 5.89 -9.48
N ALA A 140 -5.63 5.88 -8.49
CA ALA A 140 -6.61 6.92 -8.24
C ALA A 140 -6.27 7.60 -6.91
N ASN A 141 -5.98 8.90 -6.96
CA ASN A 141 -5.83 9.69 -5.75
C ASN A 141 -7.22 10.06 -5.27
N LEU A 142 -7.54 9.65 -4.04
CA LEU A 142 -8.85 9.85 -3.41
C LEU A 142 -8.72 10.76 -2.19
N THR A 143 -7.62 11.49 -2.05
CA THR A 143 -7.40 12.44 -0.95
C THR A 143 -8.51 13.47 -0.98
N LYS A 144 -9.14 13.73 0.17
CA LYS A 144 -10.37 14.52 0.36
C LYS A 144 -11.67 13.81 -0.02
N GLU A 145 -11.64 12.79 -0.87
CA GLU A 145 -12.85 12.04 -1.19
C GLU A 145 -13.30 11.21 0.03
N VAL A 146 -14.62 11.14 0.21
CA VAL A 146 -15.29 10.38 1.27
C VAL A 146 -16.32 9.50 0.60
N LEU A 147 -16.25 8.20 0.81
CA LEU A 147 -17.13 7.24 0.17
C LEU A 147 -18.23 6.77 1.11
N ASP A 148 -19.40 6.49 0.53
CA ASP A 148 -20.37 5.62 1.19
C ASP A 148 -19.79 4.20 1.29
N PHE A 149 -19.85 3.60 2.48
CA PHE A 149 -19.20 2.32 2.72
C PHE A 149 -19.86 1.18 1.93
N SER A 150 -21.19 1.15 1.85
CA SER A 150 -21.91 0.09 1.13
C SER A 150 -21.64 0.12 -0.39
N SER A 151 -21.49 1.33 -0.93
CA SER A 151 -21.11 1.55 -2.32
C SER A 151 -19.66 1.13 -2.58
N LEU A 152 -18.75 1.45 -1.65
CA LEU A 152 -17.36 0.98 -1.72
C LEU A 152 -17.24 -0.55 -1.65
N GLU A 153 -18.01 -1.22 -0.79
CA GLU A 153 -18.05 -2.69 -0.75
C GLU A 153 -18.52 -3.27 -2.08
N THR A 154 -19.53 -2.67 -2.69
CA THR A 154 -20.04 -3.07 -4.01
C THR A 154 -18.95 -2.90 -5.08
N PHE A 155 -18.32 -1.73 -5.15
CA PHE A 155 -17.19 -1.48 -6.05
C PHE A 155 -16.06 -2.50 -5.88
N TRP A 156 -15.70 -2.81 -4.63
CA TRP A 156 -14.60 -3.73 -4.33
C TRP A 156 -14.93 -5.16 -4.77
N GLN A 157 -16.17 -5.61 -4.57
CA GLN A 157 -16.64 -6.90 -5.09
C GLN A 157 -16.59 -6.93 -6.62
N GLU A 158 -17.12 -5.93 -7.30
CA GLU A 158 -17.08 -5.83 -8.76
C GLU A 158 -15.64 -5.86 -9.29
N LEU A 159 -14.74 -5.10 -8.66
CA LEU A 159 -13.33 -5.05 -9.00
C LEU A 159 -12.68 -6.43 -8.86
N THR A 160 -12.87 -7.09 -7.72
CA THR A 160 -12.24 -8.40 -7.44
C THR A 160 -12.85 -9.54 -8.25
N LEU A 161 -14.08 -9.38 -8.76
CA LEU A 161 -14.75 -10.31 -9.67
C LEU A 161 -14.45 -10.03 -11.16
N GLY A 162 -13.65 -9.00 -11.46
CA GLY A 162 -13.13 -8.73 -12.81
C GLY A 162 -14.04 -7.86 -13.68
N ALA A 163 -14.97 -7.10 -13.10
CA ALA A 163 -15.84 -6.18 -13.85
C ALA A 163 -15.04 -5.12 -14.63
N TYR A 164 -13.83 -4.80 -14.18
CA TYR A 164 -12.97 -3.75 -14.73
C TYR A 164 -11.68 -4.28 -15.36
N GLY A 165 -11.62 -5.57 -15.68
CA GLY A 165 -10.44 -6.25 -16.23
C GLY A 165 -9.88 -7.33 -15.31
N ASP A 166 -8.77 -7.94 -15.71
CA ASP A 166 -8.14 -9.03 -14.95
C ASP A 166 -7.26 -8.45 -13.85
N ILE A 167 -7.80 -8.40 -12.63
CA ILE A 167 -7.10 -7.86 -11.47
C ILE A 167 -6.12 -8.88 -10.91
N LEU A 168 -4.85 -8.52 -10.87
CA LEU A 168 -3.80 -9.29 -10.19
C LEU A 168 -3.74 -8.90 -8.72
N ARG A 169 -3.70 -7.59 -8.44
CA ARG A 169 -3.63 -7.02 -7.09
C ARG A 169 -4.37 -5.69 -7.04
N ALA A 170 -5.07 -5.45 -5.95
CA ALA A 170 -5.54 -4.11 -5.57
C ALA A 170 -5.14 -3.81 -4.13
N LYS A 171 -4.83 -2.55 -3.85
CA LYS A 171 -4.72 -2.02 -2.48
C LYS A 171 -5.37 -0.66 -2.45
N GLY A 172 -6.06 -0.33 -1.38
CA GLY A 172 -6.66 0.99 -1.22
C GLY A 172 -6.71 1.45 0.22
N ILE A 173 -6.56 2.76 0.38
CA ILE A 173 -6.83 3.49 1.62
C ILE A 173 -8.00 4.43 1.32
N PHE A 174 -9.08 4.33 2.08
CA PHE A 174 -10.34 5.02 1.81
C PHE A 174 -10.84 5.76 3.05
N ASN A 175 -11.33 6.99 2.86
CA ASN A 175 -12.09 7.68 3.89
C ASN A 175 -13.56 7.32 3.72
N ILE A 176 -14.23 6.97 4.80
CA ILE A 176 -15.64 6.60 4.77
C ILE A 176 -16.50 7.58 5.58
N MET A 177 -17.80 7.53 5.33
CA MET A 177 -18.80 8.50 5.81
C MET A 177 -18.79 8.78 7.33
N ASP A 178 -18.38 7.84 8.17
CA ASP A 178 -18.32 8.01 9.62
C ASP A 178 -17.01 8.65 10.12
N GLY A 179 -16.15 9.10 9.21
CA GLY A 179 -14.87 9.74 9.50
C GLY A 179 -13.72 8.75 9.71
N GLN A 180 -13.96 7.44 9.66
CA GLN A 180 -12.88 6.45 9.70
C GLN A 180 -12.09 6.42 8.39
N CYS A 181 -10.84 5.99 8.50
CA CYS A 181 -10.01 5.61 7.37
C CYS A 181 -9.83 4.08 7.39
N ILE A 182 -10.07 3.42 6.27
CA ILE A 182 -10.00 1.96 6.14
C ILE A 182 -9.03 1.55 5.05
N TYR A 183 -8.50 0.34 5.16
CA TYR A 183 -7.59 -0.28 4.19
C TYR A 183 -8.20 -1.57 3.64
N GLY A 184 -8.17 -1.70 2.33
CA GLY A 184 -8.55 -2.92 1.61
C GLY A 184 -7.39 -3.44 0.79
N GLU A 185 -7.24 -4.75 0.74
CA GLU A 185 -6.27 -5.40 -0.12
C GLU A 185 -6.78 -6.67 -0.76
N TYR A 186 -6.33 -6.88 -1.99
CA TYR A 186 -6.68 -8.04 -2.78
C TYR A 186 -5.47 -8.52 -3.55
N LEU A 187 -5.29 -9.83 -3.56
CA LEU A 187 -4.37 -10.56 -4.41
C LEU A 187 -5.12 -11.77 -4.90
N GLN A 188 -5.09 -11.98 -6.21
CA GLN A 188 -5.81 -13.08 -6.83
C GLN A 188 -5.52 -14.41 -6.11
N ASN A 189 -6.59 -15.08 -5.66
CA ASN A 189 -6.57 -16.36 -4.94
C ASN A 189 -5.84 -16.39 -3.58
N SER A 190 -5.57 -15.25 -2.93
CA SER A 190 -4.78 -15.23 -1.68
C SER A 190 -5.41 -14.47 -0.52
N TYR A 191 -6.11 -13.36 -0.75
CA TYR A 191 -6.65 -12.53 0.34
C TYR A 191 -8.18 -12.52 0.36
N SER A 192 -8.74 -12.45 1.57
CA SER A 192 -10.15 -12.09 1.77
C SER A 192 -10.34 -10.65 1.30
N PRO A 193 -11.40 -10.31 0.55
CA PRO A 193 -11.64 -8.96 0.05
C PRO A 193 -12.14 -8.00 1.15
N ASP A 194 -11.78 -8.23 2.40
CA ASP A 194 -12.28 -7.46 3.54
C ASP A 194 -11.53 -6.14 3.71
N PHE A 195 -12.22 -5.19 4.35
CA PHE A 195 -11.64 -3.93 4.80
C PHE A 195 -11.28 -3.99 6.28
N TYR A 196 -10.21 -3.29 6.65
CA TYR A 196 -9.77 -3.16 8.02
C TYR A 196 -9.61 -1.67 8.40
N PRO A 197 -10.05 -1.25 9.59
CA PRO A 197 -9.87 0.12 10.04
C PRO A 197 -8.38 0.41 10.28
N LEU A 198 -7.94 1.60 9.84
CA LEU A 198 -6.62 2.12 10.13
C LEU A 198 -6.61 2.88 11.46
N ASN A 199 -5.47 2.86 12.17
CA ASN A 199 -5.32 3.56 13.44
C ASN A 199 -4.98 5.04 13.21
N LEU A 200 -5.95 5.75 12.63
CA LEU A 200 -5.90 7.17 12.32
C LEU A 200 -7.03 7.90 13.06
N PRO A 201 -6.82 9.17 13.47
CA PRO A 201 -7.88 9.97 14.06
C PRO A 201 -9.09 10.10 13.13
N LEU A 202 -10.29 10.10 13.70
CA LEU A 202 -11.51 10.33 12.93
C LEU A 202 -11.48 11.70 12.26
N SER A 203 -11.78 11.72 10.97
CA SER A 203 -11.93 12.95 10.19
C SER A 203 -13.36 13.46 10.29
N LEU A 204 -13.64 14.29 11.29
CA LEU A 204 -14.98 14.82 11.58
C LEU A 204 -15.13 16.33 11.29
N GLU A 205 -14.12 16.97 10.71
CA GLU A 205 -14.09 18.41 10.43
C GLU A 205 -14.00 18.69 8.92
N GLY A 206 -14.99 18.20 8.16
CA GLY A 206 -15.03 18.32 6.71
C GLY A 206 -14.15 17.29 5.99
N ARG A 207 -13.62 17.68 4.83
CA ARG A 207 -12.87 16.77 3.92
C ARG A 207 -11.52 16.36 4.53
N PRO A 208 -11.18 15.05 4.58
CA PRO A 208 -9.90 14.59 5.13
C PRO A 208 -8.68 15.09 4.34
N THR A 209 -7.55 15.28 5.03
CA THR A 209 -6.31 15.82 4.44
C THR A 209 -5.17 14.83 4.33
N HIS A 210 -5.21 13.75 5.11
CA HIS A 210 -4.28 12.63 4.97
C HIS A 210 -4.50 11.85 3.67
N PHE A 211 -3.48 11.08 3.27
CA PHE A 211 -3.50 10.32 2.03
C PHE A 211 -4.61 9.25 2.02
N SER A 212 -5.39 9.26 0.96
CA SER A 212 -6.25 8.15 0.54
C SER A 212 -6.11 7.94 -0.96
N GLY A 213 -6.25 6.69 -1.40
CA GLY A 213 -6.07 6.33 -2.80
C GLY A 213 -6.15 4.84 -3.03
N LEU A 214 -6.36 4.48 -4.29
CA LEU A 214 -6.46 3.12 -4.79
C LEU A 214 -5.37 2.83 -5.83
N GLU A 215 -4.62 1.75 -5.64
CA GLU A 215 -3.70 1.20 -6.64
C GLU A 215 -4.18 -0.17 -7.10
N ILE A 216 -4.25 -0.33 -8.43
CA ILE A 216 -4.69 -1.54 -9.09
C ILE A 216 -3.61 -1.96 -10.07
N ILE A 217 -3.28 -3.24 -10.03
CA ILE A 217 -2.35 -3.89 -10.94
C ILE A 217 -3.08 -5.03 -11.63
N GLY A 218 -3.07 -5.04 -12.96
CA GLY A 218 -3.79 -6.04 -13.74
C GLY A 218 -3.66 -5.85 -15.25
N PHE A 219 -4.57 -6.46 -16.00
CA PHE A 219 -4.58 -6.47 -17.46
C PHE A 219 -5.94 -6.03 -18.00
N ASN A 220 -5.94 -5.41 -19.18
CA ASN A 220 -7.15 -4.91 -19.84
C ASN A 220 -8.01 -4.04 -18.91
N LEU A 221 -7.37 -3.19 -18.11
CA LEU A 221 -8.03 -2.37 -17.10
C LEU A 221 -8.92 -1.31 -17.75
N ASP A 222 -10.23 -1.35 -17.46
CA ASP A 222 -11.16 -0.29 -17.82
C ASP A 222 -11.06 0.87 -16.81
N LYS A 223 -10.02 1.67 -16.99
CA LYS A 223 -9.69 2.80 -16.11
C LYS A 223 -10.79 3.85 -16.06
N LYS A 224 -11.55 4.01 -17.16
CA LYS A 224 -12.63 5.01 -17.22
C LYS A 224 -13.81 4.51 -16.40
N ALA A 225 -14.26 3.28 -16.63
CA ALA A 225 -15.35 2.70 -15.87
C ALA A 225 -15.06 2.69 -14.37
N MET A 226 -13.83 2.34 -13.95
CA MET A 226 -13.45 2.41 -12.52
C MET A 226 -13.55 3.83 -11.96
N ALA A 227 -13.07 4.83 -12.70
CA ALA A 227 -13.10 6.22 -12.26
C ALA A 227 -14.53 6.77 -12.17
N ASP A 228 -15.38 6.46 -13.16
CA ASP A 228 -16.79 6.85 -13.18
C ASP A 228 -17.52 6.22 -11.99
N THR A 229 -17.39 4.90 -11.78
CA THR A 229 -18.05 4.20 -10.67
C THR A 229 -17.60 4.73 -9.31
N LEU A 230 -16.29 4.91 -9.09
CA LEU A 230 -15.78 5.47 -7.82
C LEU A 230 -16.24 6.90 -7.60
N GLY A 231 -16.30 7.71 -8.66
CA GLY A 231 -16.79 9.09 -8.60
C GLY A 231 -18.25 9.16 -8.17
N ASP A 232 -19.10 8.29 -8.71
CA ASP A 232 -20.52 8.19 -8.36
C ASP A 232 -20.74 7.80 -6.88
N PHE A 233 -19.74 7.15 -6.25
CA PHE A 233 -19.80 6.69 -4.86
C PHE A 233 -19.21 7.70 -3.86
N CYS A 234 -18.63 8.80 -4.35
CA CYS A 234 -18.12 9.88 -3.52
C CYS A 234 -19.28 10.74 -3.00
N LEU A 235 -19.30 10.97 -1.69
CA LEU A 235 -20.30 11.82 -1.04
C LEU A 235 -20.01 13.30 -1.31
N ASP A 236 -21.07 14.08 -1.48
CA ASP A 236 -20.98 15.54 -1.54
C ASP A 236 -20.74 16.17 -0.14
N ASP A 237 -20.41 17.47 -0.11
CA ASP A 237 -20.07 18.16 1.15
C ASP A 237 -21.21 18.18 2.17
N SER A 238 -22.46 18.21 1.69
CA SER A 238 -23.63 18.22 2.55
C SER A 238 -23.84 16.87 3.24
N ALA A 239 -23.65 15.77 2.50
CA ALA A 239 -23.70 14.42 3.02
C ALA A 239 -22.55 14.16 4.01
N VAL A 240 -21.32 14.55 3.66
CA VAL A 240 -20.15 14.43 4.56
C VAL A 240 -20.42 15.16 5.88
N TYR A 241 -20.86 16.42 5.82
CA TYR A 241 -21.18 17.20 7.01
C TYR A 241 -22.26 16.51 7.86
N PHE A 242 -23.34 16.03 7.22
CA PHE A 242 -24.43 15.36 7.90
C PHE A 242 -23.97 14.14 8.71
N TYR A 243 -23.19 13.23 8.10
CA TYR A 243 -22.69 12.03 8.80
C TYR A 243 -21.71 12.39 9.92
N GLN A 244 -20.81 13.34 9.69
CA GLN A 244 -19.87 13.79 10.73
C GLN A 244 -20.59 14.36 11.96
N GLN A 245 -21.69 15.10 11.77
CA GLN A 245 -22.50 15.60 12.90
C GLN A 245 -23.17 14.46 13.68
N GLN A 246 -23.65 13.42 13.00
CA GLN A 246 -24.22 12.25 13.68
C GLN A 246 -23.18 11.54 14.54
N VAL A 247 -21.96 11.36 14.03
CA VAL A 247 -20.86 10.73 14.79
C VAL A 247 -20.46 11.61 15.98
N LYS A 248 -20.37 12.93 15.82
CA LYS A 248 -20.11 13.84 16.96
C LYS A 248 -21.17 13.70 18.05
N GLN A 249 -22.45 13.67 17.67
CA GLN A 249 -23.56 13.53 18.63
C GLN A 249 -23.52 12.20 19.38
N SER A 250 -23.18 11.09 18.70
CA SER A 250 -23.08 9.77 19.34
C SER A 250 -21.91 9.69 20.32
N LEU A 251 -20.76 10.28 19.98
CA LEU A 251 -19.60 10.38 20.87
C LEU A 251 -19.89 11.22 22.11
N THR A 252 -20.62 12.35 21.98
CA THR A 252 -21.02 13.16 23.14
C THR A 252 -22.07 12.46 24.01
N SER A 253 -22.93 11.64 23.42
CA SER A 253 -23.96 10.89 24.17
C SER A 253 -23.39 9.70 24.94
N ASN A 254 -22.28 9.11 24.45
CA ASN A 254 -21.60 7.98 25.08
C ASN A 254 -20.58 8.37 26.16
N THR A 255 -20.33 9.68 26.35
CA THR A 255 -19.41 10.22 27.36
C THR A 255 -20.12 10.88 28.56
N ALA A 256 -21.46 10.88 28.55
CA ALA A 256 -22.33 11.36 29.62
C ALA A 256 -22.87 10.18 30.44
#